data_AF-A0AAX4HTG1-F1
#
_entry.id   AF-A0AAX4HTG1-F1
#
_cell.length_a   1.000
_cell.length_b   1.000
_cell.length_c   1.000
_cell.angle_alpha   90.00
_cell.angle_beta   90.00
_cell.angle_gamma   90.00
#
_symmetry.space_group_name_H-M   'P 1'
#
loop_
_entity.id
_entity.type
_entity.pdbx_description
1 polymer ?
#
loop_
_entity_poly.entity_id
_entity_poly.type
_entity_poly.pdbx_seq_one_letter_code
_entity_poly.pdbx_strand_id
1 'polypeptide(L)'
;MEEMNVVENKKRGRKPKNQKKDVSLNQEQSKFFVDLSNEKDSLDLIFGLLKKCNEKDYGKVILFKDLCLYAVSKLTDKDIDKIQESSLGEMEKVQRLLDDHNKKAGTTLSLGEFLVKKLGIS
;
A
#
# COMPACT_ATOMS: atom_id res chain seq x y z
N MET A 1 23.30 -0.84 33.15
CA MET A 1 21.86 -0.92 32.80
C MET A 1 21.31 0.49 32.98
N GLU A 2 20.91 1.24 31.96
CA GLU A 2 20.83 1.04 30.51
C GLU A 2 21.33 2.35 29.87
N GLU A 3 22.11 2.24 28.79
CA GLU A 3 22.71 3.39 28.11
C GLU A 3 21.63 4.16 27.33
N MET A 4 21.51 5.45 27.62
CA MET A 4 20.68 6.39 26.86
C MET A 4 21.32 6.61 25.47
N ASN A 5 20.79 5.97 24.45
CA ASN A 5 21.22 6.21 23.07
C ASN A 5 20.71 7.57 22.59
N VAL A 6 21.66 8.50 22.44
CA VAL A 6 21.48 9.84 21.90
C VAL A 6 21.04 9.74 20.43
N VAL A 7 19.85 10.24 20.11
CA VAL A 7 19.39 10.34 18.72
C VAL A 7 20.17 11.46 18.02
N GLU A 8 21.24 11.08 17.32
CA GLU A 8 21.98 12.00 16.45
C GLU A 8 21.08 12.48 15.30
N ASN A 9 20.67 13.74 15.35
CA ASN A 9 20.08 14.45 14.21
C ASN A 9 21.11 14.60 13.07
N LYS A 10 21.19 13.58 12.20
CA LYS A 10 22.02 13.65 10.99
C LYS A 10 21.39 14.59 9.96
N LYS A 11 22.16 15.62 9.59
CA LYS A 11 21.83 16.64 8.58
C LYS A 11 21.29 15.99 7.30
N ARG A 12 20.19 16.55 6.77
CA ARG A 12 19.48 16.08 5.57
C ARG A 12 20.38 16.15 4.32
N GLY A 13 21.13 15.09 4.07
CA GLY A 13 21.76 14.83 2.77
C GLY A 13 20.72 14.42 1.72
N ARG A 14 21.03 14.65 0.45
CA ARG A 14 20.24 14.17 -0.70
C ARG A 14 20.23 12.64 -0.69
N LYS A 15 19.07 12.02 -0.39
CA LYS A 15 18.94 10.56 -0.35
C LYS A 15 19.21 9.96 -1.73
N PRO A 16 20.00 8.87 -1.83
CA PRO A 16 20.21 8.14 -3.07
C PRO A 16 18.89 7.52 -3.55
N LYS A 17 18.69 7.49 -4.87
CA LYS A 17 17.39 7.26 -5.53
C LYS A 17 16.79 5.84 -5.36
N ASN A 18 17.51 4.90 -4.72
CA ASN A 18 17.15 3.48 -4.66
C ASN A 18 17.25 2.84 -3.25
N GLN A 19 17.25 3.62 -2.16
CA GLN A 19 17.14 3.00 -0.83
C GLN A 19 15.70 2.53 -0.59
N LYS A 20 15.49 1.21 -0.44
CA LYS A 20 14.28 0.67 0.18
C LYS A 20 14.15 1.35 1.55
N LYS A 21 13.11 2.16 1.74
CA LYS A 21 12.81 2.72 3.05
C LYS A 21 12.41 1.54 3.92
N ASP A 22 13.20 1.23 4.93
CA ASP A 22 12.72 0.38 6.02
C ASP A 22 11.45 1.01 6.57
N VAL A 23 10.36 0.24 6.56
CA VAL A 23 9.07 0.70 7.08
C VAL A 23 9.15 0.64 8.60
N SER A 24 9.67 1.70 9.22
CA SER A 24 9.63 1.84 10.67
C SER A 24 8.24 2.36 11.07
N LEU A 25 7.37 1.46 11.51
CA LEU A 25 6.06 1.83 12.06
C LEU A 25 6.25 2.47 13.43
N ASN A 26 5.69 3.66 13.63
CA ASN A 26 5.61 4.27 14.95
C ASN A 26 4.46 3.63 15.73
N GLN A 27 4.76 2.70 16.63
CA GLN A 27 3.75 2.01 17.43
C GLN A 27 3.04 2.92 18.45
N GLU A 28 3.58 4.11 18.73
CA GLU A 28 2.96 5.11 19.62
C GLU A 28 1.94 6.00 18.90
N GLN A 29 1.83 5.88 17.56
CA GLN A 29 0.89 6.68 16.78
C GLN A 29 -0.56 6.30 17.11
N SER A 30 -1.27 7.22 17.74
CA SER A 30 -2.68 7.05 18.13
C SER A 30 -3.69 7.67 17.16
N LYS A 31 -3.23 8.55 16.26
CA LYS A 31 -4.09 9.29 15.32
C LYS A 31 -3.72 8.96 13.88
N PHE A 32 -4.74 8.67 13.08
CA PHE A 32 -4.63 8.47 11.64
C PHE A 32 -5.50 9.52 10.94
N PHE A 33 -4.93 10.18 9.94
CA PHE A 33 -5.64 11.13 9.10
C PHE A 33 -5.52 10.66 7.66
N VAL A 34 -6.63 10.70 6.93
CA VAL A 34 -6.68 10.40 5.51
C VAL A 34 -7.00 11.71 4.81
N ASP A 35 -6.08 12.17 3.96
CA ASP A 35 -6.28 13.35 3.13
C ASP A 35 -6.83 12.94 1.77
N LEU A 36 -8.05 13.36 1.48
CA LEU A 36 -8.76 13.08 0.22
C LEU A 36 -9.04 14.38 -0.56
N SER A 37 -8.35 15.47 -0.22
CA SER A 37 -8.63 16.80 -0.78
C SER A 37 -8.54 16.86 -2.31
N ASN A 38 -7.72 15.98 -2.92
CA ASN A 38 -7.53 15.88 -4.37
C ASN A 38 -8.20 14.64 -4.99
N GLU A 39 -8.94 13.84 -4.20
CA GLU A 39 -9.53 12.57 -4.64
C GLU A 39 -11.06 12.62 -4.52
N LYS A 40 -11.68 13.38 -5.42
CA LYS A 40 -13.13 13.61 -5.38
C LYS A 40 -13.94 12.32 -5.49
N ASP A 41 -13.55 11.42 -6.38
CA ASP A 41 -14.27 10.15 -6.58
C ASP A 41 -14.20 9.25 -5.34
N SER A 42 -13.03 9.16 -4.70
CA SER A 42 -12.83 8.44 -3.43
C SER A 42 -13.70 9.03 -2.32
N LEU A 43 -13.76 10.36 -2.25
CA LEU A 43 -14.54 11.10 -1.28
C LEU A 43 -16.05 10.90 -1.46
N ASP A 44 -16.54 10.96 -2.70
CA ASP A 44 -17.95 10.70 -3.03
C ASP A 44 -18.36 9.26 -2.68
N LEU A 45 -17.48 8.28 -2.94
CA LEU A 45 -17.69 6.88 -2.56
C LEU A 45 -17.82 6.73 -1.03
N ILE A 46 -16.93 7.36 -0.27
CA ILE A 46 -16.96 7.32 1.20
C ILE A 46 -18.23 7.96 1.74
N PHE A 47 -18.63 9.12 1.23
CA PHE A 47 -19.86 9.79 1.66
C PHE A 47 -21.11 8.98 1.32
N GLY A 48 -21.17 8.40 0.12
CA GLY A 48 -22.27 7.53 -0.29
C GLY A 48 -22.42 6.33 0.64
N LEU A 49 -21.32 5.66 0.98
CA LEU A 49 -21.34 4.53 1.91
C LEU A 49 -21.73 4.95 3.32
N LEU A 50 -21.18 6.07 3.84
CA LEU A 50 -21.53 6.59 5.16
C LEU A 50 -23.01 6.91 5.28
N LYS A 51 -23.60 7.54 4.25
CA LYS A 51 -25.03 7.84 4.22
C LYS A 51 -25.84 6.55 4.33
N LYS A 52 -25.53 5.57 3.47
CA LYS A 52 -26.19 4.25 3.46
C LYS A 52 -26.07 3.52 4.81
N CYS A 53 -24.90 3.55 5.44
CA CYS A 53 -24.71 2.92 6.75
C CYS A 53 -25.53 3.60 7.86
N ASN A 54 -25.83 4.89 7.72
CA ASN A 54 -26.60 5.66 8.70
C ASN A 54 -28.11 5.72 8.39
N GLU A 55 -28.57 5.10 7.31
CA GLU A 55 -30.01 4.90 7.03
C GLU A 55 -30.55 3.81 7.96
N LYS A 56 -30.78 4.18 9.23
CA LYS A 56 -31.25 3.29 10.30
C LYS A 56 -32.05 4.04 11.35
N ASP A 57 -32.94 3.35 12.05
CA ASP A 57 -33.86 3.95 13.03
C ASP A 57 -33.25 4.13 14.43
N TYR A 58 -32.21 3.34 14.76
CA TYR A 58 -31.65 3.30 16.12
C TYR A 58 -30.12 3.20 16.15
N GLY A 59 -29.56 3.57 17.31
CA GLY A 59 -28.13 3.46 17.62
C GLY A 59 -27.33 4.73 17.30
N LYS A 60 -26.04 4.71 17.66
CA LYS A 60 -25.14 5.85 17.42
C LYS A 60 -24.88 6.09 15.93
N VAL A 61 -24.60 7.33 15.56
CA VAL A 61 -24.13 7.70 14.21
C VAL A 61 -22.82 6.95 13.91
N ILE A 62 -22.77 6.33 12.74
CA ILE A 62 -21.58 5.66 12.20
C ILE A 62 -20.70 6.73 11.56
N LEU A 63 -19.47 6.83 12.04
CA LEU A 63 -18.47 7.73 11.50
C LEU A 63 -17.49 6.96 10.61
N PHE A 64 -16.67 7.69 9.85
CA PHE A 64 -15.63 7.09 9.01
C PHE A 64 -14.70 6.15 9.80
N LYS A 65 -14.35 6.50 11.04
CA LYS A 65 -13.55 5.63 11.92
C LYS A 65 -14.18 4.26 12.15
N ASP A 66 -15.51 4.19 12.29
CA ASP A 66 -16.21 2.93 12.55
C ASP A 66 -16.18 2.06 11.28
N LEU A 67 -16.31 2.67 10.09
CA LEU A 67 -16.12 1.97 8.81
C LEU A 67 -14.70 1.43 8.65
N CYS A 68 -13.68 2.24 8.94
CA CYS A 68 -12.28 1.82 8.86
C CYS A 68 -11.98 0.65 9.79
N LEU A 69 -12.38 0.74 11.07
CA LEU A 69 -12.15 -0.33 12.04
C LEU A 69 -12.89 -1.61 11.64
N TYR A 70 -14.11 -1.51 11.14
CA TYR A 70 -14.84 -2.66 10.62
C TYR A 70 -14.12 -3.28 9.42
N ALA A 71 -13.73 -2.48 8.43
CA ALA A 71 -13.06 -2.97 7.22
C ALA A 71 -11.72 -3.64 7.55
N VAL A 72 -10.87 -3.02 8.36
CA VAL A 72 -9.58 -3.57 8.78
C VAL A 72 -9.75 -4.92 9.48
N SER A 73 -10.80 -5.09 10.30
CA SER A 73 -11.08 -6.37 10.97
C SER A 73 -11.51 -7.52 10.03
N LYS A 74 -11.85 -7.20 8.78
CA LYS A 74 -12.36 -8.13 7.77
C LYS A 74 -11.39 -8.38 6.60
N LEU A 75 -10.29 -7.63 6.53
CA LEU A 75 -9.30 -7.83 5.48
C LEU A 75 -8.70 -9.24 5.58
N THR A 76 -8.62 -9.92 4.44
CA THR A 76 -8.00 -11.25 4.33
C THR A 76 -6.59 -11.14 3.76
N ASP A 77 -5.78 -12.20 3.87
CA ASP A 77 -4.44 -12.25 3.26
C ASP A 77 -4.50 -11.96 1.74
N LYS A 78 -5.54 -12.45 1.06
CA LYS A 78 -5.77 -12.17 -0.36
C LYS A 78 -6.02 -10.68 -0.63
N ASP A 79 -6.65 -9.97 0.30
CA ASP A 79 -6.88 -8.53 0.17
C ASP A 79 -5.61 -7.74 0.50
N ILE A 80 -4.77 -8.23 1.43
CA ILE A 80 -3.42 -7.70 1.66
C ILE A 80 -2.59 -7.79 0.38
N ASP A 81 -2.61 -8.93 -0.31
CA ASP A 81 -1.91 -9.11 -1.59
C ASP A 81 -2.38 -8.10 -2.64
N LYS A 82 -3.69 -7.86 -2.72
CA LYS A 82 -4.26 -6.86 -3.64
C LYS A 82 -3.85 -5.44 -3.27
N ILE A 83 -3.82 -5.10 -1.97
CA ILE A 83 -3.38 -3.78 -1.50
C ILE A 83 -1.91 -3.57 -1.91
N GLN A 84 -1.06 -4.57 -1.69
CA GLN A 84 0.34 -4.52 -2.13
C GLN A 84 0.45 -4.37 -3.65
N GLU A 85 -0.30 -5.15 -4.42
CA GLU A 85 -0.31 -5.07 -5.88
C GLU A 85 -0.82 -3.71 -6.40
N SER A 86 -1.81 -3.12 -5.73
CA SER A 86 -2.35 -1.81 -6.09
C SER A 86 -1.34 -0.68 -5.89
N SER A 87 -0.37 -0.88 -4.99
CA SER A 87 0.70 0.10 -4.73
C SER A 87 1.80 0.09 -5.79
N LEU A 88 1.86 -0.93 -6.65
CA LEU A 88 2.90 -1.06 -7.67
C LEU A 88 2.59 -0.23 -8.92
N GLY A 89 3.59 0.50 -9.40
CA GLY A 89 3.56 1.13 -10.71
C GLY A 89 3.62 0.09 -11.85
N GLU A 90 3.27 0.49 -13.06
CA GLU A 90 3.22 -0.41 -14.22
C GLU A 90 4.52 -1.17 -14.46
N MET A 91 5.67 -0.47 -14.42
CA MET A 91 6.98 -1.09 -14.60
C MET A 91 7.37 -2.04 -13.45
N GLU A 92 6.92 -1.75 -12.22
CA GLU A 92 7.18 -2.61 -11.06
C GLU A 92 6.37 -3.90 -11.16
N LYS A 93 5.14 -3.83 -11.68
CA LYS A 93 4.32 -5.01 -11.99
C LYS A 93 4.98 -5.88 -13.06
N VAL A 94 5.52 -5.26 -14.12
CA VAL A 94 6.27 -5.98 -15.17
C VAL A 94 7.51 -6.65 -14.59
N GLN A 95 8.29 -5.94 -13.76
CA GLN A 95 9.48 -6.49 -13.12
C GLN A 95 9.13 -7.64 -12.17
N ARG A 96 8.04 -7.53 -11.38
CA ARG A 96 7.55 -8.61 -10.52
C ARG A 96 7.19 -9.85 -11.34
N LEU A 97 6.49 -9.68 -12.46
CA LEU A 97 6.16 -10.78 -13.37
C LEU A 97 7.39 -11.46 -13.97
N LEU A 98 8.41 -10.68 -14.33
CA LEU A 98 9.70 -11.19 -14.78
C LEU A 98 10.38 -12.04 -13.70
N ASP A 99 10.49 -11.49 -12.49
CA ASP A 99 11.14 -12.16 -11.36
C ASP A 99 10.41 -13.47 -11.01
N ASP A 100 9.08 -13.46 -11.02
CA ASP A 100 8.26 -14.65 -10.77
C ASP A 100 8.39 -15.70 -11.88
N HIS A 101 8.44 -15.27 -13.15
CA HIS A 101 8.70 -16.17 -14.27
C HIS A 101 10.09 -16.81 -14.15
N ASN A 102 11.12 -16.01 -13.89
CA ASN A 102 12.50 -16.47 -13.73
C ASN A 102 12.63 -17.47 -12.58
N LYS A 103 12.00 -17.19 -11.43
CA LYS A 103 11.97 -18.12 -10.29
C LYS A 103 11.27 -19.44 -10.63
N LYS A 104 10.12 -19.40 -11.31
CA LYS A 104 9.34 -20.60 -11.64
C LYS A 104 9.97 -21.46 -12.73
N ALA A 105 10.53 -20.83 -13.75
CA ALA A 105 11.14 -21.50 -14.89
C ALA A 105 12.62 -21.84 -14.67
N GLY A 106 13.23 -21.38 -13.57
CA GLY A 106 14.68 -21.50 -13.34
C GLY A 106 15.51 -20.74 -14.38
N THR A 107 14.94 -19.69 -14.98
CA THR A 107 15.59 -18.89 -16.02
C THR A 107 16.14 -17.58 -15.45
N THR A 108 17.07 -16.97 -16.16
CA THR A 108 17.61 -15.63 -15.85
C THR A 108 17.40 -14.70 -17.03
N LEU A 109 16.15 -14.59 -17.50
CA LEU A 109 15.82 -13.68 -18.60
C LEU A 109 16.00 -12.23 -18.15
N SER A 110 16.57 -11.42 -19.03
CA SER A 110 16.49 -9.97 -18.94
C SER A 110 15.08 -9.47 -19.29
N LEU A 111 14.78 -8.22 -18.93
CA LEU A 111 13.48 -7.60 -19.22
C LEU A 111 13.16 -7.61 -20.73
N GLY A 112 14.15 -7.33 -21.57
CA GLY A 112 13.98 -7.37 -23.03
C GLY A 112 13.62 -8.76 -23.54
N GLU A 113 14.37 -9.79 -23.13
CA GLU A 113 14.11 -11.17 -23.54
C GLU A 113 12.75 -11.68 -23.06
N PHE A 114 12.37 -11.31 -21.84
CA PHE A 114 11.06 -11.65 -21.29
C PHE A 114 9.93 -10.99 -22.06
N LEU A 115 10.07 -9.71 -22.42
CA LEU A 115 9.06 -8.99 -23.19
C LEU A 115 8.95 -9.54 -24.62
N VAL A 116 10.07 -9.80 -25.31
CA VAL A 116 10.08 -10.42 -26.64
C VAL A 116 9.36 -11.77 -26.61
N LYS A 117 9.68 -12.62 -25.62
CA LYS A 117 9.02 -13.92 -25.43
C LYS A 117 7.54 -13.79 -25.09
N LYS A 118 7.16 -12.82 -24.26
CA LYS A 118 5.77 -12.64 -23.79
C LYS A 118 4.88 -12.03 -24.85
N LEU A 119 5.42 -11.12 -25.67
CA LEU A 119 4.72 -10.43 -26.76
C LEU A 119 4.75 -11.22 -28.08
N GLY A 120 5.47 -12.35 -28.14
CA GLY A 120 5.57 -13.19 -29.32
C GLY A 120 6.29 -12.52 -30.49
N ILE A 121 7.13 -11.53 -30.20
CA ILE A 121 7.88 -10.80 -31.23
C ILE A 121 9.01 -11.71 -31.68
N SER A 122 9.00 -12.05 -32.98
CA SER A 122 9.97 -12.94 -33.64
C SER A 122 10.93 -12.16 -34.50
#